data_AF-A0A7Y2LYN0-F1
#
_entry.id   AF-A0A7Y2LYN0-F1
#
_cell.length_a   1.000
_cell.length_b   1.000
_cell.length_c   1.000
_cell.angle_alpha   90.00
_cell.angle_beta   90.00
_cell.angle_gamma   90.00
#
_symmetry.space_group_name_H-M   'P 1'
#
loop_
_entity.id
_entity.type
_entity.pdbx_description
1 polymer ?
#
loop_
_entity_poly.entity_id
_entity_poly.type
_entity_poly.pdbx_seq_one_letter_code
_entity_poly.pdbx_strand_id
1 'polypeptide(L)'
;MRIALATSSYPPYFGGVEEHVRNVARQLTARGHEVVVWTVARDGRFAVREVDGIEVWDLPAPLPSRSAAGVLRFLVRLPRAVLAWLRAARSARPEVIHVHCFGPNGTYARLLAGLGRTPLVLTAHGETLMDDGGVFDSSALARASLRAALTDAAAVTACSQVVVVDLEQRFGLAPGRGRIVWNGIDPDEPIGEKPAGVPERYIAAIGRLVPLKGFDLLVDAFAAADLPEECALVIGGGGTEAEALRARAIELGVSDRVILPGRLDRPSVSALLSGAAVSVMPSRFEAFGIAALEAWRAGVPLLATTRGGPPEFVTDGQDGLLRDPEDTPAFARALTELLADREAAARLAQNGHARIAAFTWEATASGYESIYRDVSRPPVAAARA
;
A
#
# COMPACT_ATOMS: atom_id res chain seq x y z
N MET A 1 -21.22 11.41 8.64
CA MET A 1 -21.58 11.20 7.21
C MET A 1 -21.71 9.71 6.94
N ARG A 2 -22.47 9.31 5.93
CA ARG A 2 -22.53 7.93 5.40
C ARG A 2 -21.50 7.74 4.30
N ILE A 3 -20.52 6.86 4.51
CA ILE A 3 -19.37 6.67 3.63
C ILE A 3 -19.33 5.21 3.16
N ALA A 4 -19.30 5.02 1.84
CA ALA A 4 -19.03 3.71 1.25
C ALA A 4 -17.57 3.64 0.78
N LEU A 5 -16.75 2.82 1.45
CA LEU A 5 -15.37 2.55 1.05
C LEU A 5 -15.35 1.37 0.08
N ALA A 6 -15.11 1.63 -1.21
CA ALA A 6 -15.10 0.62 -2.26
C ALA A 6 -13.68 0.15 -2.60
N THR A 7 -13.32 -1.05 -2.16
CA THR A 7 -11.98 -1.62 -2.31
C THR A 7 -11.97 -2.87 -3.22
N SER A 8 -10.83 -3.17 -3.83
CA SER A 8 -10.66 -4.37 -4.65
C SER A 8 -10.56 -5.64 -3.81
N SER A 9 -10.18 -5.51 -2.54
CA SER A 9 -9.97 -6.61 -1.59
C SER A 9 -10.05 -6.11 -0.15
N TYR A 10 -10.38 -7.01 0.78
CA TYR A 10 -10.55 -6.73 2.22
C TYR A 10 -10.31 -8.03 3.03
N PRO A 11 -10.05 -8.02 4.36
CA PRO A 11 -9.93 -9.25 5.16
C PRO A 11 -11.04 -10.26 4.84
N PRO A 12 -10.75 -11.58 4.76
CA PRO A 12 -9.57 -12.28 5.27
C PRO A 12 -8.33 -12.26 4.34
N TYR A 13 -8.38 -11.52 3.23
CA TYR A 13 -7.18 -11.29 2.41
C TYR A 13 -6.24 -10.30 3.09
N PHE A 14 -4.93 -10.47 2.88
CA PHE A 14 -3.90 -9.67 3.51
C PHE A 14 -3.07 -8.94 2.46
N GLY A 15 -2.87 -7.64 2.68
CA GLY A 15 -2.10 -6.76 1.81
C GLY A 15 -2.14 -5.32 2.32
N GLY A 16 -1.35 -4.45 1.70
CA GLY A 16 -1.24 -3.05 2.13
C GLY A 16 -2.54 -2.25 1.95
N VAL A 17 -3.29 -2.52 0.86
CA VAL A 17 -4.57 -1.85 0.60
C VAL A 17 -5.65 -2.34 1.55
N GLU A 18 -5.73 -3.65 1.79
CA GLU A 18 -6.67 -4.25 2.74
C GLU A 18 -6.50 -3.64 4.14
N GLU A 19 -5.24 -3.55 4.60
CA GLU A 19 -4.92 -2.97 5.91
C GLU A 19 -5.18 -1.46 5.95
N HIS A 20 -4.87 -0.74 4.87
CA HIS A 20 -5.17 0.69 4.75
C HIS A 20 -6.67 0.95 4.89
N VAL A 21 -7.50 0.27 4.10
CA VAL A 21 -8.96 0.46 4.12
C VAL A 21 -9.52 0.05 5.49
N ARG A 22 -8.99 -1.01 6.10
CA ARG A 22 -9.41 -1.46 7.44
C ARG A 22 -9.18 -0.41 8.50
N ASN A 23 -7.98 0.18 8.54
CA ASN A 23 -7.66 1.20 9.52
C ASN A 23 -8.38 2.52 9.25
N VAL A 24 -8.51 2.94 7.99
CA VAL A 24 -9.31 4.12 7.62
C VAL A 24 -10.77 3.93 8.02
N ALA A 25 -11.36 2.75 7.80
CA ALA A 25 -12.74 2.46 8.19
C ALA A 25 -12.92 2.55 9.71
N ARG A 26 -11.98 1.97 10.49
CA ARG A 26 -11.98 2.07 11.97
C ARG A 26 -11.88 3.51 12.45
N GLN A 27 -10.97 4.30 11.90
CA GLN A 27 -10.77 5.69 12.29
C GLN A 27 -11.97 6.58 11.93
N LEU A 28 -12.55 6.41 10.74
CA LEU A 28 -13.76 7.12 10.34
C LEU A 28 -14.96 6.74 11.22
N THR A 29 -15.11 5.46 11.56
CA THR A 29 -16.18 5.00 12.47
C THR A 29 -16.01 5.57 13.88
N ALA A 30 -14.80 5.54 14.42
CA ALA A 30 -14.48 6.13 15.74
C ALA A 30 -14.76 7.64 15.80
N ARG A 31 -14.72 8.32 14.66
CA ARG A 31 -15.07 9.75 14.51
C ARG A 31 -16.56 10.01 14.29
N GLY A 32 -17.41 8.99 14.39
CA GLY A 32 -18.86 9.11 14.28
C GLY A 32 -19.42 9.10 12.85
N HIS A 33 -18.63 8.66 11.86
CA HIS A 33 -19.16 8.37 10.53
C HIS A 33 -19.82 6.99 10.48
N GLU A 34 -20.87 6.87 9.68
CA GLU A 34 -21.47 5.58 9.34
C GLU A 34 -20.71 5.03 8.13
N VAL A 35 -19.93 3.97 8.33
CA VAL A 35 -19.02 3.42 7.31
C VAL A 35 -19.49 2.03 6.90
N VAL A 36 -19.57 1.80 5.60
CA VAL A 36 -19.74 0.47 5.00
C VAL A 36 -18.58 0.21 4.04
N VAL A 37 -18.04 -1.00 4.06
CA VAL A 37 -16.99 -1.43 3.13
C VAL A 37 -17.62 -2.25 2.01
N TRP A 38 -17.40 -1.84 0.77
CA TRP A 38 -17.78 -2.57 -0.43
C TRP A 38 -16.54 -3.21 -1.02
N THR A 39 -16.50 -4.54 -1.11
CA THR A 39 -15.35 -5.28 -1.64
C THR A 39 -15.77 -6.20 -2.78
N VAL A 40 -14.82 -6.64 -3.61
CA VAL A 40 -15.12 -7.52 -4.74
C VAL A 40 -15.27 -8.98 -4.26
N ALA A 41 -16.45 -9.56 -4.46
CA ALA A 41 -16.72 -10.96 -4.15
C ALA A 41 -15.93 -11.89 -5.08
N ARG A 42 -14.99 -12.68 -4.51
CA ARG A 42 -14.15 -13.62 -5.26
C ARG A 42 -14.92 -14.82 -5.82
N ASP A 43 -15.97 -15.26 -5.13
CA ASP A 43 -16.88 -16.31 -5.59
C ASP A 43 -18.02 -15.78 -6.48
N GLY A 44 -18.08 -14.46 -6.65
CA GLY A 44 -19.10 -13.76 -7.42
C GLY A 44 -20.48 -13.73 -6.79
N ARG A 45 -20.60 -13.96 -5.47
CA ARG A 45 -21.88 -13.92 -4.74
C ARG A 45 -21.94 -12.70 -3.83
N PHE A 46 -23.15 -12.14 -3.71
CA PHE A 46 -23.38 -11.09 -2.73
C PHE A 46 -23.41 -11.69 -1.32
N ALA A 47 -22.61 -11.15 -0.42
CA ALA A 47 -22.63 -11.51 1.00
C ALA A 47 -22.45 -10.26 1.87
N VAL A 48 -23.03 -10.30 3.07
CA VAL A 48 -22.83 -9.29 4.11
C VAL A 48 -22.15 -9.99 5.27
N ARG A 49 -21.13 -9.37 5.82
CA ARG A 49 -20.38 -9.84 6.98
C ARG A 49 -19.85 -8.67 7.77
N GLU A 50 -19.36 -8.94 8.97
CA GLU A 50 -18.79 -7.94 9.85
C GLU A 50 -17.30 -8.21 10.06
N VAL A 51 -16.50 -7.14 10.06
CA VAL A 51 -15.07 -7.17 10.43
C VAL A 51 -14.81 -5.98 11.34
N ASP A 52 -14.35 -6.24 12.57
CA ASP A 52 -14.09 -5.22 13.60
C ASP A 52 -15.28 -4.28 13.88
N GLY A 53 -16.51 -4.81 13.87
CA GLY A 53 -17.71 -3.99 14.07
C GLY A 53 -18.12 -3.15 12.84
N ILE A 54 -17.49 -3.36 11.69
CA ILE A 54 -17.77 -2.65 10.44
C ILE A 54 -18.44 -3.60 9.46
N GLU A 55 -19.55 -3.16 8.87
CA GLU A 55 -20.27 -3.94 7.87
C GLU A 55 -19.51 -3.96 6.54
N VAL A 56 -19.31 -5.17 6.01
CA VAL A 56 -18.59 -5.44 4.77
C VAL A 56 -19.52 -6.17 3.81
N TRP A 57 -19.68 -5.62 2.61
CA TRP A 57 -20.49 -6.19 1.55
C TRP A 57 -19.59 -6.70 0.43
N ASP A 58 -19.52 -8.02 0.31
CA ASP A 58 -18.87 -8.67 -0.81
C ASP A 58 -19.80 -8.55 -2.02
N LEU A 59 -19.42 -7.76 -3.02
CA LEU A 59 -20.23 -7.45 -4.19
C LEU A 59 -19.69 -8.13 -5.45
N PRO A 60 -20.54 -8.79 -6.24
CA PRO A 60 -20.12 -9.33 -7.53
C PRO A 60 -19.69 -8.21 -8.48
N ALA A 61 -18.49 -8.31 -9.04
CA ALA A 61 -17.97 -7.38 -10.04
C ALA A 61 -17.33 -8.14 -11.22
N PRO A 62 -18.12 -8.89 -12.02
CA PRO A 62 -17.59 -9.59 -13.17
C PRO A 62 -16.98 -8.59 -14.15
N LEU A 63 -15.83 -8.96 -14.73
CA LEU A 63 -15.20 -8.24 -15.83
C LEU A 63 -15.28 -9.06 -17.12
N PRO A 64 -15.31 -8.40 -18.29
CA PRO A 64 -15.23 -9.10 -19.56
C PRO A 64 -13.88 -9.78 -19.72
N SER A 65 -13.87 -10.92 -20.41
CA SER A 65 -12.68 -11.72 -20.71
C SER A 65 -12.33 -11.62 -22.19
N ARG A 66 -11.09 -11.95 -22.56
CA ARG A 66 -10.64 -12.05 -23.96
C ARG A 66 -11.25 -13.25 -24.72
N SER A 67 -11.85 -14.21 -24.03
CA SER A 67 -12.45 -15.40 -24.65
C SER A 67 -13.97 -15.26 -24.85
N ALA A 68 -14.50 -15.78 -25.96
CA ALA A 68 -15.94 -15.73 -26.27
C ALA A 68 -16.81 -16.33 -25.15
N ALA A 69 -16.41 -17.48 -24.60
CA ALA A 69 -17.07 -18.07 -23.45
C ALA A 69 -17.03 -17.17 -22.20
N GLY A 70 -15.94 -16.43 -22.02
CA GLY A 70 -15.81 -15.46 -20.92
C GLY A 70 -16.68 -14.21 -21.12
N VAL A 71 -16.82 -13.72 -22.35
CA VAL A 71 -17.75 -12.63 -22.69
C VAL A 71 -19.20 -13.05 -22.42
N LEU A 72 -19.59 -14.26 -22.85
CA LEU A 72 -20.94 -14.77 -22.57
C LEU A 72 -21.20 -14.86 -21.05
N ARG A 73 -20.24 -15.40 -20.28
CA ARG A 73 -20.34 -15.45 -18.81
C ARG A 73 -20.47 -14.05 -18.20
N PHE A 74 -19.73 -13.07 -18.72
CA PHE A 74 -19.84 -11.68 -18.28
C PHE A 74 -21.25 -11.13 -18.55
N LEU A 75 -21.78 -11.27 -19.77
CA LEU A 75 -23.12 -10.79 -20.14
C LEU A 75 -24.22 -11.41 -19.27
N VAL A 76 -24.10 -12.70 -18.94
CA VAL A 76 -25.06 -13.40 -18.07
C VAL A 76 -24.98 -12.92 -16.61
N ARG A 77 -23.79 -12.58 -16.12
CA ARG A 77 -23.57 -12.17 -14.72
C ARG A 77 -23.78 -10.67 -14.47
N LEU A 78 -23.59 -9.84 -15.49
CA LEU A 78 -23.61 -8.38 -15.39
C LEU A 78 -24.94 -7.83 -14.82
N PRO A 79 -26.15 -8.24 -15.25
CA PRO A 79 -27.39 -7.68 -14.72
C PRO A 79 -27.56 -7.93 -13.22
N ARG A 80 -27.20 -9.13 -12.75
CA ARG A 80 -27.24 -9.48 -11.33
C ARG A 80 -26.22 -8.67 -10.52
N ALA A 81 -25.03 -8.45 -11.09
CA ALA A 81 -24.02 -7.62 -10.47
C ALA A 81 -24.49 -6.17 -10.33
N VAL A 82 -24.94 -5.54 -11.42
CA VAL A 82 -25.47 -4.17 -11.41
C VAL A 82 -26.62 -4.04 -10.40
N LEU A 83 -27.54 -5.02 -10.35
CA LEU A 83 -28.63 -5.00 -9.38
C LEU A 83 -28.16 -5.10 -7.92
N ALA A 84 -27.13 -5.91 -7.64
CA ALA A 84 -26.54 -6.01 -6.30
C ALA A 84 -25.91 -4.67 -5.87
N TRP A 85 -25.13 -4.04 -6.75
CA TRP A 85 -24.52 -2.72 -6.52
C TRP A 85 -25.58 -1.62 -6.36
N LEU A 86 -26.65 -1.63 -7.17
CA LEU A 86 -27.75 -0.67 -7.02
C LEU A 86 -28.52 -0.85 -5.71
N ARG A 87 -28.73 -2.09 -5.26
CA ARG A 87 -29.35 -2.37 -3.95
C ARG A 87 -28.45 -1.90 -2.82
N ALA A 88 -27.15 -2.17 -2.91
CA ALA A 88 -26.17 -1.68 -1.97
C ALA A 88 -26.24 -0.14 -1.83
N ALA A 89 -26.15 0.61 -2.93
CA ALA A 89 -26.27 2.07 -2.88
C ALA A 89 -27.60 2.54 -2.28
N ARG A 90 -28.73 1.88 -2.60
CA ARG A 90 -30.04 2.26 -2.04
C ARG A 90 -30.17 1.98 -0.55
N SER A 91 -29.56 0.90 -0.06
CA SER A 91 -29.56 0.52 1.34
C SER A 91 -28.63 1.42 2.17
N ALA A 92 -27.37 1.57 1.73
CA ALA A 92 -26.37 2.37 2.44
C ALA A 92 -26.58 3.89 2.33
N ARG A 93 -27.23 4.35 1.24
CA ARG A 93 -27.45 5.78 0.94
C ARG A 93 -26.18 6.63 1.16
N PRO A 94 -25.04 6.27 0.57
CA PRO A 94 -23.78 6.95 0.84
C PRO A 94 -23.85 8.41 0.43
N GLU A 95 -23.31 9.28 1.27
CA GLU A 95 -23.06 10.69 0.98
C GLU A 95 -21.74 10.86 0.20
N VAL A 96 -20.82 9.89 0.32
CA VAL A 96 -19.59 9.78 -0.47
C VAL A 96 -19.32 8.31 -0.78
N ILE A 97 -18.93 8.04 -2.04
CA ILE A 97 -18.36 6.75 -2.45
C ILE A 97 -16.86 6.96 -2.65
N HIS A 98 -16.03 6.28 -1.87
CA HIS A 98 -14.58 6.40 -1.95
C HIS A 98 -13.96 5.09 -2.43
N VAL A 99 -13.43 5.10 -3.65
CA VAL A 99 -12.72 3.97 -4.25
C VAL A 99 -11.27 3.96 -3.78
N HIS A 100 -10.81 2.84 -3.25
CA HIS A 100 -9.39 2.58 -2.97
C HIS A 100 -8.89 1.47 -3.89
N CYS A 101 -7.75 1.69 -4.56
CA CYS A 101 -7.14 0.76 -5.51
C CYS A 101 -8.13 0.42 -6.65
N PHE A 102 -8.07 1.22 -7.71
CA PHE A 102 -9.03 1.12 -8.81
C PHE A 102 -8.94 -0.23 -9.53
N GLY A 103 -10.11 -0.80 -9.81
CA GLY A 103 -10.26 -2.07 -10.51
C GLY A 103 -11.73 -2.30 -10.87
N PRO A 104 -12.24 -3.54 -10.78
CA PRO A 104 -13.67 -3.80 -10.94
C PRO A 104 -14.51 -2.95 -9.99
N ASN A 105 -14.16 -2.89 -8.70
CA ASN A 105 -14.80 -2.05 -7.68
C ASN A 105 -15.02 -0.61 -8.15
N GLY A 106 -13.97 0.01 -8.69
CA GLY A 106 -14.03 1.39 -9.17
C GLY A 106 -14.96 1.60 -10.37
N THR A 107 -15.03 0.62 -11.28
CA THR A 107 -15.92 0.66 -12.45
C THR A 107 -17.40 0.68 -12.02
N TYR A 108 -17.79 -0.20 -11.10
CA TYR A 108 -19.16 -0.25 -10.60
C TYR A 108 -19.48 0.93 -9.67
N ALA A 109 -18.55 1.32 -8.80
CA ALA A 109 -18.69 2.49 -7.93
C ALA A 109 -18.91 3.79 -8.72
N ARG A 110 -18.15 4.00 -9.81
CA ARG A 110 -18.32 5.14 -10.74
C ARG A 110 -19.73 5.18 -11.33
N LEU A 111 -20.25 4.03 -11.80
CA LEU A 111 -21.61 3.95 -12.35
C LEU A 111 -22.65 4.38 -11.30
N LEU A 112 -22.52 3.90 -10.07
CA LEU A 112 -23.44 4.26 -8.99
C LEU A 112 -23.35 5.74 -8.61
N ALA A 113 -22.13 6.29 -8.52
CA ALA A 113 -21.91 7.70 -8.24
C ALA A 113 -22.63 8.60 -9.27
N GLY A 114 -22.52 8.28 -10.56
CA GLY A 114 -23.19 9.01 -11.62
C GLY A 114 -24.72 8.92 -11.56
N LEU A 115 -25.27 7.72 -11.32
CA LEU A 115 -26.72 7.52 -11.22
C LEU A 115 -27.34 8.18 -9.97
N GLY A 116 -26.62 8.13 -8.85
CA GLY A 116 -27.06 8.70 -7.57
C GLY A 116 -26.71 10.18 -7.38
N ARG A 117 -25.88 10.76 -8.27
CA ARG A 117 -25.21 12.06 -8.07
C ARG A 117 -24.45 12.13 -6.73
N THR A 118 -23.90 10.99 -6.30
CA THR A 118 -23.08 10.89 -5.09
C THR A 118 -21.64 11.24 -5.44
N PRO A 119 -20.95 12.13 -4.71
CA PRO A 119 -19.54 12.42 -4.91
C PRO A 119 -18.68 11.15 -4.91
N LEU A 120 -17.88 10.99 -5.95
CA LEU A 120 -16.88 9.93 -6.09
C LEU A 120 -15.52 10.46 -5.67
N VAL A 121 -14.87 9.81 -4.70
CA VAL A 121 -13.46 10.02 -4.36
C VAL A 121 -12.68 8.80 -4.82
N LEU A 122 -11.47 8.97 -5.33
CA LEU A 122 -10.61 7.88 -5.78
C LEU A 122 -9.21 8.04 -5.17
N THR A 123 -8.77 7.07 -4.37
CA THR A 123 -7.37 6.93 -3.92
C THR A 123 -6.65 5.87 -4.75
N ALA A 124 -5.59 6.30 -5.43
CA ALA A 124 -4.61 5.40 -6.04
C ALA A 124 -3.51 5.04 -5.03
N HIS A 125 -3.17 3.75 -4.99
CA HIS A 125 -2.18 3.14 -4.10
C HIS A 125 -0.94 2.63 -4.85
N GLY A 126 -0.82 2.97 -6.14
CA GLY A 126 0.24 2.50 -7.03
C GLY A 126 -0.16 1.31 -7.91
N GLU A 127 -1.46 1.01 -8.01
CA GLU A 127 -2.01 -0.09 -8.84
C GLU A 127 -1.75 0.07 -10.34
N THR A 128 -1.23 1.21 -10.80
CA THR A 128 -0.83 1.47 -12.19
C THR A 128 0.68 1.35 -12.41
N LEU A 129 1.47 1.36 -11.34
CA LEU A 129 2.94 1.37 -11.33
C LEU A 129 3.52 0.05 -10.83
N MET A 130 2.85 -0.58 -9.86
CA MET A 130 3.25 -1.81 -9.19
C MET A 130 2.37 -3.00 -9.58
N ASP A 131 1.79 -2.95 -10.78
CA ASP A 131 0.92 -4.00 -11.32
C ASP A 131 1.75 -5.10 -12.00
N ASP A 132 2.04 -6.16 -11.26
CA ASP A 132 2.76 -7.34 -11.76
C ASP A 132 2.10 -7.94 -13.03
N GLY A 133 0.80 -7.70 -13.25
CA GLY A 133 0.05 -8.20 -14.41
C GLY A 133 -0.04 -7.23 -15.59
N GLY A 134 0.41 -5.97 -15.43
CA GLY A 134 0.33 -4.93 -16.46
C GLY A 134 -1.08 -4.77 -17.05
N VAL A 135 -2.13 -4.89 -16.23
CA VAL A 135 -3.54 -4.84 -16.65
C VAL A 135 -3.86 -3.50 -17.30
N PHE A 136 -3.38 -2.39 -16.74
CA PHE A 136 -3.65 -1.05 -17.28
C PHE A 136 -2.86 -0.70 -18.54
N ASP A 137 -1.77 -1.44 -18.81
CA ASP A 137 -1.00 -1.31 -20.05
C ASP A 137 -1.51 -2.26 -21.14
N SER A 138 -1.99 -3.45 -20.75
CA SER A 138 -2.43 -4.50 -21.67
C SER A 138 -3.93 -4.51 -21.97
N SER A 139 -4.75 -3.75 -21.23
CA SER A 139 -6.21 -3.69 -21.40
C SER A 139 -6.69 -2.27 -21.66
N ALA A 140 -7.03 -1.99 -22.92
CA ALA A 140 -7.62 -0.71 -23.33
C ALA A 140 -8.92 -0.40 -22.57
N LEU A 141 -9.71 -1.43 -22.22
CA LEU A 141 -10.93 -1.26 -21.43
C LEU A 141 -10.63 -0.84 -19.99
N ALA A 142 -9.67 -1.48 -19.32
CA ALA A 142 -9.29 -1.11 -17.95
C ALA A 142 -8.73 0.32 -17.93
N ARG A 143 -7.87 0.63 -18.90
CA ARG A 143 -7.33 1.98 -19.10
C ARG A 143 -8.44 3.01 -19.32
N ALA A 144 -9.36 2.77 -20.24
CA ALA A 144 -10.47 3.67 -20.50
C ALA A 144 -11.38 3.85 -19.27
N SER A 145 -11.65 2.78 -18.52
CA SER A 145 -12.45 2.83 -17.29
C SER A 145 -11.79 3.70 -16.21
N LEU A 146 -10.48 3.54 -15.98
CA LEU A 146 -9.73 4.38 -15.04
C LEU A 146 -9.71 5.84 -15.49
N ARG A 147 -9.39 6.13 -16.75
CA ARG A 147 -9.40 7.50 -17.30
C ARG A 147 -10.76 8.17 -17.11
N ALA A 148 -11.83 7.44 -17.37
CA ALA A 148 -13.16 7.93 -17.13
C ALA A 148 -13.32 8.25 -15.63
N ALA A 149 -13.05 7.29 -14.74
CA ALA A 149 -13.18 7.47 -13.30
C ALA A 149 -12.41 8.70 -12.76
N LEU A 150 -11.20 8.97 -13.26
CA LEU A 150 -10.43 10.16 -12.91
C LEU A 150 -11.13 11.47 -13.35
N THR A 151 -11.77 11.46 -14.52
CA THR A 151 -12.56 12.61 -15.02
C THR A 151 -13.78 12.88 -14.15
N ASP A 152 -14.55 11.85 -13.79
CA ASP A 152 -15.81 12.03 -13.04
C ASP A 152 -15.61 12.13 -11.53
N ALA A 153 -14.46 11.70 -10.99
CA ALA A 153 -14.17 11.80 -9.57
C ALA A 153 -14.23 13.26 -9.11
N ALA A 154 -14.95 13.53 -8.02
CA ALA A 154 -14.99 14.84 -7.38
C ALA A 154 -13.62 15.19 -6.76
N ALA A 155 -12.89 14.19 -6.27
CA ALA A 155 -11.51 14.32 -5.83
C ALA A 155 -10.70 13.06 -6.15
N VAL A 156 -9.42 13.26 -6.47
CA VAL A 156 -8.45 12.18 -6.69
C VAL A 156 -7.31 12.35 -5.69
N THR A 157 -7.01 11.28 -4.98
CA THR A 157 -5.94 11.18 -4.00
C THR A 157 -4.94 10.11 -4.39
N ALA A 158 -3.72 10.23 -3.86
CA ALA A 158 -2.72 9.18 -3.96
C ALA A 158 -1.88 9.11 -2.69
N CYS A 159 -1.25 7.96 -2.47
CA CYS A 159 -0.33 7.76 -1.34
C CYS A 159 1.00 8.52 -1.49
N SER A 160 1.32 9.04 -2.68
CA SER A 160 2.56 9.76 -2.98
C SER A 160 2.43 10.62 -4.24
N GLN A 161 3.34 11.58 -4.40
CA GLN A 161 3.46 12.44 -5.58
C GLN A 161 3.81 11.64 -6.83
N VAL A 162 4.69 10.63 -6.73
CA VAL A 162 5.03 9.78 -7.89
C VAL A 162 3.79 9.08 -8.47
N VAL A 163 2.84 8.67 -7.63
CA VAL A 163 1.57 8.09 -8.08
C VAL A 163 0.66 9.14 -8.71
N VAL A 164 0.63 10.38 -8.19
CA VAL A 164 -0.11 11.48 -8.85
C VAL A 164 0.45 11.74 -10.26
N VAL A 165 1.77 11.87 -10.37
CA VAL A 165 2.45 12.12 -11.65
C VAL A 165 2.15 11.02 -12.66
N ASP A 166 2.13 9.76 -12.23
CA ASP A 166 1.74 8.63 -13.08
C ASP A 166 0.33 8.78 -13.66
N LEU A 167 -0.64 9.13 -12.80
CA LEU A 167 -2.02 9.37 -13.22
C LEU A 167 -2.13 10.55 -14.19
N GLU A 168 -1.36 11.62 -13.97
CA GLU A 168 -1.33 12.79 -14.86
C GLU A 168 -0.75 12.42 -16.24
N GLN A 169 0.42 11.79 -16.26
CA GLN A 169 1.17 11.50 -17.49
C GLN A 169 0.55 10.38 -18.32
N ARG A 170 0.08 9.29 -17.69
CA ARG A 170 -0.41 8.10 -18.41
C ARG A 170 -1.93 8.06 -18.51
N PHE A 171 -2.64 8.56 -17.51
CA PHE A 171 -4.09 8.38 -17.37
C PHE A 171 -4.90 9.67 -17.49
N GLY A 172 -4.25 10.81 -17.75
CA GLY A 172 -4.94 12.06 -18.07
C GLY A 172 -5.65 12.70 -16.89
N LEU A 173 -5.18 12.46 -15.65
CA LEU A 173 -5.54 13.31 -14.52
C LEU A 173 -5.08 14.74 -14.84
N ALA A 174 -5.97 15.72 -14.68
CA ALA A 174 -5.60 17.10 -14.97
C ALA A 174 -4.60 17.62 -13.91
N PRO A 175 -3.55 18.37 -14.31
CA PRO A 175 -2.54 18.89 -13.40
C PRO A 175 -3.12 19.58 -12.17
N GLY A 176 -2.62 19.22 -10.98
CA GLY A 176 -3.03 19.82 -9.71
C GLY A 176 -4.38 19.32 -9.16
N ARG A 177 -5.04 18.37 -9.84
CA ARG A 177 -6.24 17.69 -9.28
C ARG A 177 -5.89 16.58 -8.30
N GLY A 178 -4.68 16.03 -8.36
CA GLY A 178 -4.21 15.02 -7.42
C GLY A 178 -3.86 15.64 -6.07
N ARG A 179 -4.31 15.00 -4.98
CA ARG A 179 -3.96 15.38 -3.61
C ARG A 179 -3.24 14.21 -2.93
N ILE A 180 -2.20 14.50 -2.16
CA ILE A 180 -1.50 13.45 -1.42
C ILE A 180 -2.22 13.22 -0.09
N VAL A 181 -2.52 11.96 0.21
CA VAL A 181 -2.90 11.50 1.55
C VAL A 181 -2.00 10.32 1.87
N TRP A 182 -0.99 10.56 2.72
CA TRP A 182 -0.05 9.52 3.12
C TRP A 182 -0.74 8.39 3.86
N ASN A 183 -0.20 7.17 3.68
CA ASN A 183 -0.65 6.02 4.44
C ASN A 183 -0.23 6.17 5.91
N GLY A 184 -1.02 5.55 6.79
CA GLY A 184 -0.78 5.60 8.21
C GLY A 184 -0.03 4.38 8.73
N ILE A 185 0.40 4.48 9.98
CA ILE A 185 0.83 3.36 10.82
C ILE A 185 0.22 3.52 12.21
N ASP A 186 0.07 2.39 12.92
CA ASP A 186 -0.29 2.37 14.33
C ASP A 186 0.99 2.51 15.17
N PRO A 187 1.19 3.63 15.90
CA PRO A 187 2.38 3.83 16.72
C PRO A 187 2.46 2.84 17.89
N ASP A 188 1.32 2.35 18.38
CA ASP A 188 1.22 1.52 19.59
C ASP A 188 1.01 0.03 19.26
N GLU A 189 1.39 -0.39 18.05
CA GLU A 189 1.27 -1.78 17.64
C GLU A 189 2.02 -2.72 18.60
N PRO A 190 1.39 -3.79 19.10
CA PRO A 190 2.04 -4.74 20.00
C PRO A 190 3.30 -5.36 19.41
N ILE A 191 4.34 -5.45 20.24
CA ILE A 191 5.57 -6.17 19.93
C ILE A 191 5.39 -7.62 20.40
N GLY A 192 5.52 -8.56 19.46
CA GLY A 192 5.41 -10.00 19.73
C GLY A 192 6.76 -10.64 20.05
N GLU A 193 6.87 -11.93 19.73
CA GLU A 193 8.12 -12.67 19.88
C GLU A 193 8.99 -12.55 18.61
N LYS A 194 10.31 -12.43 18.81
CA LYS A 194 11.27 -12.47 17.70
C LYS A 194 11.22 -13.86 17.05
N PRO A 195 11.19 -13.97 15.70
CA PRO A 195 11.17 -15.26 15.02
C PRO A 195 12.32 -16.18 15.46
N ALA A 196 12.04 -17.48 15.56
CA ALA A 196 13.04 -18.48 15.94
C ALA A 196 14.20 -18.53 14.91
N GLY A 197 15.42 -18.74 15.41
CA GLY A 197 16.62 -18.82 14.58
C GLY A 197 17.21 -17.45 14.18
N VAL A 198 16.58 -16.34 14.53
CA VAL A 198 17.15 -15.00 14.30
C VAL A 198 18.25 -14.72 15.34
N PRO A 199 19.49 -14.42 14.91
CA PRO A 199 20.61 -14.17 15.83
C PRO A 199 20.46 -12.84 16.59
N GLU A 200 21.45 -12.50 17.41
CA GLU A 200 21.46 -11.23 18.15
C GLU A 200 21.71 -10.03 17.24
N ARG A 201 22.60 -10.17 16.24
CA ARG A 201 22.97 -9.08 15.34
C ARG A 201 22.52 -9.39 13.92
N TYR A 202 21.60 -8.59 13.39
CA TYR A 202 21.08 -8.81 12.06
C TYR A 202 20.57 -7.52 11.40
N ILE A 203 20.54 -7.57 10.07
CA ILE A 203 19.85 -6.62 9.20
C ILE A 203 18.48 -7.22 8.88
N ALA A 204 17.41 -6.44 8.98
CA ALA A 204 16.05 -6.89 8.69
C ALA A 204 15.50 -6.25 7.41
N ALA A 205 14.72 -7.01 6.66
CA ALA A 205 13.88 -6.50 5.59
C ALA A 205 12.53 -7.23 5.61
N ILE A 206 11.44 -6.50 5.36
CA ILE A 206 10.06 -7.05 5.41
C ILE A 206 9.33 -6.76 4.10
N GLY A 207 8.63 -7.76 3.56
CA GLY A 207 7.73 -7.55 2.43
C GLY A 207 7.38 -8.82 1.67
N ARG A 208 6.58 -8.68 0.61
CA ARG A 208 6.30 -9.79 -0.32
C ARG A 208 7.58 -10.17 -1.07
N LEU A 209 7.92 -11.46 -1.14
CA LEU A 209 9.08 -11.95 -1.89
C LEU A 209 8.75 -11.99 -3.39
N VAL A 210 8.74 -10.82 -4.01
CA VAL A 210 8.47 -10.59 -5.44
C VAL A 210 9.57 -9.73 -6.05
N PRO A 211 9.84 -9.81 -7.36
CA PRO A 211 10.97 -9.11 -7.99
C PRO A 211 10.98 -7.59 -7.71
N LEU A 212 9.80 -6.96 -7.66
CA LEU A 212 9.68 -5.52 -7.43
C LEU A 212 10.26 -5.06 -6.08
N LYS A 213 10.28 -5.96 -5.07
CA LYS A 213 10.81 -5.64 -3.74
C LYS A 213 12.33 -5.67 -3.64
N GLY A 214 13.04 -6.17 -4.66
CA GLY A 214 14.49 -6.05 -4.77
C GLY A 214 15.29 -6.77 -3.69
N PHE A 215 14.73 -7.85 -3.11
CA PHE A 215 15.45 -8.60 -2.08
C PHE A 215 16.68 -9.32 -2.61
N ASP A 216 16.72 -9.64 -3.90
CA ASP A 216 17.90 -10.15 -4.59
C ASP A 216 19.03 -9.10 -4.61
N LEU A 217 18.70 -7.84 -4.86
CA LEU A 217 19.66 -6.72 -4.80
C LEU A 217 20.21 -6.52 -3.38
N LEU A 218 19.38 -6.76 -2.36
CA LEU A 218 19.82 -6.73 -0.97
C LEU A 218 20.75 -7.88 -0.62
N VAL A 219 20.48 -9.10 -1.11
CA VAL A 219 21.39 -10.24 -0.92
C VAL A 219 22.75 -9.94 -1.57
N ASP A 220 22.76 -9.35 -2.77
CA ASP A 220 23.98 -8.93 -3.46
C ASP A 220 24.75 -7.86 -2.66
N ALA A 221 24.05 -6.83 -2.17
CA ALA A 221 24.66 -5.77 -1.38
C ALA A 221 25.18 -6.27 -0.02
N PHE A 222 24.45 -7.19 0.62
CA PHE A 222 24.87 -7.81 1.87
C PHE A 222 26.14 -8.63 1.70
N ALA A 223 26.25 -9.41 0.62
CA ALA A 223 27.46 -10.19 0.33
C ALA A 223 28.68 -9.30 -0.01
N ALA A 224 28.44 -8.13 -0.60
CA ALA A 224 29.49 -7.17 -0.96
C ALA A 224 29.90 -6.23 0.20
N ALA A 225 29.11 -6.16 1.28
CA ALA A 225 29.35 -5.27 2.39
C ALA A 225 30.42 -5.82 3.35
N ASP A 226 31.27 -4.94 3.86
CA ASP A 226 32.21 -5.26 4.94
C ASP A 226 31.44 -5.29 6.26
N LEU A 227 30.95 -6.47 6.62
CA LEU A 227 30.09 -6.72 7.78
C LEU A 227 30.72 -7.77 8.69
N PRO A 228 30.60 -7.63 10.02
CA PRO A 228 31.06 -8.64 10.97
C PRO A 228 30.46 -10.02 10.68
N GLU A 229 31.27 -11.08 10.86
CA GLU A 229 30.91 -12.46 10.49
C GLU A 229 29.61 -12.92 11.17
N GLU A 230 29.36 -12.47 12.41
CA GLU A 230 28.17 -12.81 13.18
C GLU A 230 26.89 -12.08 12.72
N CYS A 231 27.00 -11.09 11.83
CA CYS A 231 25.84 -10.36 11.32
C CYS A 231 25.10 -11.18 10.27
N ALA A 232 23.81 -11.42 10.48
CA ALA A 232 22.92 -12.06 9.51
C ALA A 232 22.05 -11.06 8.74
N LEU A 233 21.49 -11.51 7.62
CA LEU A 233 20.41 -10.86 6.89
C LEU A 233 19.12 -11.67 7.08
N VAL A 234 18.07 -11.03 7.61
CA VAL A 234 16.76 -11.67 7.84
C VAL A 234 15.70 -11.00 6.97
N ILE A 235 15.10 -11.76 6.05
CA ILE A 235 14.07 -11.25 5.14
C ILE A 235 12.73 -11.91 5.45
N GLY A 236 11.88 -11.18 6.19
CA GLY A 236 10.54 -11.63 6.57
C GLY A 236 9.53 -11.41 5.44
N GLY A 237 8.90 -12.49 4.97
CA GLY A 237 8.03 -12.42 3.81
C GLY A 237 7.69 -13.78 3.19
N GLY A 238 6.63 -13.80 2.39
CA GLY A 238 6.32 -14.91 1.50
C GLY A 238 6.18 -14.43 0.06
N GLY A 239 6.43 -15.29 -0.92
CA GLY A 239 6.30 -14.96 -2.34
C GLY A 239 7.08 -15.93 -3.24
N THR A 240 7.03 -15.67 -4.54
CA THR A 240 7.61 -16.54 -5.57
C THR A 240 9.14 -16.55 -5.57
N GLU A 241 9.77 -15.51 -5.04
CA GLU A 241 11.23 -15.35 -5.09
C GLU A 241 11.98 -16.11 -3.98
N ALA A 242 11.27 -16.78 -3.06
CA ALA A 242 11.92 -17.41 -1.89
C ALA A 242 13.06 -18.37 -2.28
N GLU A 243 12.85 -19.25 -3.26
CA GLU A 243 13.88 -20.19 -3.71
C GLU A 243 15.01 -19.49 -4.49
N ALA A 244 14.69 -18.48 -5.29
CA ALA A 244 15.69 -17.70 -6.02
C ALA A 244 16.63 -16.95 -5.06
N LEU A 245 16.10 -16.40 -3.97
CA LEU A 245 16.89 -15.75 -2.93
C LEU A 245 17.83 -16.72 -2.21
N ARG A 246 17.38 -17.95 -1.91
CA ARG A 246 18.25 -18.97 -1.31
C ARG A 246 19.36 -19.40 -2.27
N ALA A 247 19.02 -19.64 -3.54
CA ALA A 247 20.00 -19.97 -4.57
C ALA A 247 21.05 -18.85 -4.70
N ARG A 248 20.61 -17.59 -4.72
CA ARG A 248 21.49 -16.43 -4.80
C ARG A 248 22.43 -16.31 -3.61
N ALA A 249 21.94 -16.55 -2.39
CA ALA A 249 22.78 -16.56 -1.19
C ALA A 249 23.84 -17.68 -1.22
N ILE A 250 23.51 -18.85 -1.79
CA ILE A 250 24.47 -19.97 -1.99
C ILE A 250 25.54 -19.57 -3.01
N GLU A 251 25.14 -19.00 -4.16
CA GLU A 251 26.06 -18.54 -5.20
C GLU A 251 27.09 -17.53 -4.67
N LEU A 252 26.66 -16.66 -3.76
CA LEU A 252 27.49 -15.62 -3.15
C LEU A 252 28.24 -16.10 -1.89
N GLY A 253 28.06 -17.34 -1.46
CA GLY A 253 28.75 -17.90 -0.30
C GLY A 253 28.31 -17.33 1.05
N VAL A 254 27.08 -16.78 1.15
CA VAL A 254 26.51 -16.18 2.37
C VAL A 254 25.25 -16.89 2.86
N SER A 255 24.98 -18.11 2.36
CA SER A 255 23.73 -18.85 2.64
C SER A 255 23.51 -19.19 4.12
N ASP A 256 24.59 -19.32 4.89
CA ASP A 256 24.60 -19.53 6.33
C ASP A 256 24.20 -18.27 7.13
N ARG A 257 24.26 -17.10 6.49
CA ARG A 257 23.95 -15.79 7.08
C ARG A 257 22.64 -15.18 6.56
N VAL A 258 21.97 -15.79 5.57
CA VAL A 258 20.70 -15.31 5.02
C VAL A 258 19.54 -16.18 5.51
N ILE A 259 18.62 -15.57 6.28
CA ILE A 259 17.51 -16.25 6.94
C ILE A 259 16.18 -15.77 6.34
N LEU A 260 15.39 -16.72 5.85
CA LEU A 260 14.04 -16.48 5.32
C LEU A 260 13.00 -17.15 6.23
N PRO A 261 12.52 -16.48 7.30
CA PRO A 261 11.56 -17.07 8.25
C PRO A 261 10.16 -17.29 7.65
N GLY A 262 9.92 -16.83 6.42
CA GLY A 262 8.62 -16.90 5.77
C GLY A 262 7.71 -15.76 6.19
N ARG A 263 6.40 -15.95 6.04
CA ARG A 263 5.40 -14.93 6.37
C ARG A 263 5.26 -14.79 7.89
N LEU A 264 5.42 -13.56 8.38
CA LEU A 264 5.28 -13.18 9.77
C LEU A 264 3.94 -12.48 10.02
N ASP A 265 3.42 -12.57 11.25
CA ASP A 265 2.34 -11.71 11.71
C ASP A 265 2.87 -10.34 12.16
N ARG A 266 1.98 -9.37 12.37
CA ARG A 266 2.37 -7.99 12.68
C ARG A 266 3.16 -7.85 14.00
N PRO A 267 2.81 -8.56 15.09
CA PRO A 267 3.62 -8.53 16.30
C PRO A 267 5.03 -9.10 16.08
N SER A 268 5.19 -10.18 15.31
CA SER A 268 6.51 -10.74 14.98
C SER A 268 7.32 -9.83 14.06
N VAL A 269 6.67 -9.11 13.12
CA VAL A 269 7.33 -8.06 12.32
C VAL A 269 7.87 -6.96 13.23
N SER A 270 7.07 -6.49 14.18
CA SER A 270 7.49 -5.46 15.15
C SER A 270 8.68 -5.93 15.99
N ALA A 271 8.65 -7.19 16.47
CA ALA A 271 9.75 -7.78 17.23
C ALA A 271 11.02 -7.95 16.38
N LEU A 272 10.88 -8.37 15.12
CA LEU A 272 12.02 -8.49 14.21
C LEU A 272 12.66 -7.11 13.95
N LEU A 273 11.86 -6.08 13.65
CA LEU A 273 12.39 -4.76 13.36
C LEU A 273 13.02 -4.10 14.59
N SER A 274 12.38 -4.21 15.76
CA SER A 274 12.87 -3.59 17.00
C SER A 274 14.20 -4.17 17.48
N GLY A 275 14.50 -5.43 17.14
CA GLY A 275 15.78 -6.07 17.45
C GLY A 275 16.85 -5.94 16.37
N ALA A 276 16.53 -5.35 15.21
CA ALA A 276 17.46 -5.28 14.08
C ALA A 276 18.48 -4.15 14.28
N ALA A 277 19.68 -4.33 13.71
CA ALA A 277 20.69 -3.27 13.63
C ALA A 277 20.34 -2.23 12.57
N VAL A 278 19.73 -2.67 11.47
CA VAL A 278 19.28 -1.85 10.34
C VAL A 278 18.03 -2.48 9.75
N SER A 279 17.05 -1.66 9.38
CA SER A 279 15.94 -2.06 8.51
C SER A 279 16.18 -1.60 7.09
N VAL A 280 15.92 -2.46 6.12
CA VAL A 280 16.21 -2.22 4.71
C VAL A 280 14.98 -2.38 3.83
N MET A 281 14.76 -1.39 2.96
CA MET A 281 13.73 -1.42 1.92
C MET A 281 14.39 -1.27 0.53
N PRO A 282 14.85 -2.38 -0.09
CA PRO A 282 15.66 -2.37 -1.31
C PRO A 282 14.80 -2.36 -2.59
N SER A 283 13.60 -1.81 -2.54
CA SER A 283 12.61 -1.96 -3.61
C SER A 283 13.06 -1.30 -4.91
N ARG A 284 12.94 -2.03 -6.03
CA ARG A 284 13.18 -1.47 -7.37
C ARG A 284 12.24 -0.31 -7.67
N PHE A 285 11.03 -0.38 -7.13
CA PHE A 285 10.08 0.72 -7.07
C PHE A 285 9.16 0.52 -5.88
N GLU A 286 8.79 1.61 -5.22
CA GLU A 286 7.82 1.60 -4.13
C GLU A 286 6.85 2.78 -4.29
N ALA A 287 5.54 2.54 -4.25
CA ALA A 287 4.56 3.61 -4.40
C ALA A 287 4.56 4.53 -3.18
N PHE A 288 4.68 3.97 -1.96
CA PHE A 288 4.78 4.75 -0.73
C PHE A 288 5.87 4.19 0.18
N GLY A 289 5.71 2.94 0.65
CA GLY A 289 6.70 2.28 1.51
C GLY A 289 6.30 2.25 2.98
N ILE A 290 5.19 1.55 3.31
CA ILE A 290 4.76 1.33 4.71
C ILE A 290 5.88 0.67 5.54
N ALA A 291 6.73 -0.17 4.93
CA ALA A 291 7.87 -0.78 5.61
C ALA A 291 8.89 0.24 6.17
N ALA A 292 9.00 1.43 5.56
CA ALA A 292 9.81 2.52 6.12
C ALA A 292 9.17 3.09 7.40
N LEU A 293 7.84 3.22 7.43
CA LEU A 293 7.13 3.65 8.64
C LEU A 293 7.24 2.59 9.75
N GLU A 294 7.18 1.30 9.40
CA GLU A 294 7.37 0.19 10.35
C GLU A 294 8.78 0.24 10.97
N ALA A 295 9.80 0.54 10.16
CA ALA A 295 11.17 0.73 10.63
C ALA A 295 11.29 1.93 11.58
N TRP A 296 10.75 3.08 11.20
CA TRP A 296 10.72 4.25 12.08
C TRP A 296 10.00 3.99 13.39
N ARG A 297 8.85 3.28 13.36
CA ARG A 297 8.13 2.88 14.57
C ARG A 297 8.97 1.99 15.46
N ALA A 298 9.64 1.00 14.90
CA ALA A 298 10.53 0.13 15.64
C ALA A 298 11.77 0.87 16.20
N GLY A 299 12.01 2.13 15.84
CA GLY A 299 13.16 2.89 16.31
C GLY A 299 14.48 2.32 15.78
N VAL A 300 14.46 1.76 14.57
CA VAL A 300 15.63 1.17 13.91
C VAL A 300 16.11 2.05 12.75
N PRO A 301 17.43 2.15 12.50
CA PRO A 301 17.96 2.89 11.34
C PRO A 301 17.39 2.33 10.03
N LEU A 302 16.98 3.22 9.13
CA LEU A 302 16.39 2.86 7.85
C LEU A 302 17.38 3.09 6.70
N LEU A 303 17.59 2.07 5.87
CA LEU A 303 18.17 2.19 4.54
C LEU A 303 17.07 1.90 3.50
N ALA A 304 16.67 2.90 2.73
CA ALA A 304 15.58 2.81 1.78
C ALA A 304 16.02 3.14 0.35
N THR A 305 15.24 2.62 -0.60
CA THR A 305 15.38 2.92 -2.03
C THR A 305 15.16 4.41 -2.33
N THR A 306 15.93 4.95 -3.28
CA THR A 306 15.68 6.28 -3.90
C THR A 306 14.54 6.26 -4.92
N ARG A 307 13.94 5.09 -5.20
CA ARG A 307 12.98 4.91 -6.29
C ARG A 307 11.55 4.89 -5.79
N GLY A 308 10.74 5.82 -6.32
CA GLY A 308 9.31 5.93 -6.03
C GLY A 308 9.01 6.91 -4.89
N GLY A 309 8.08 6.55 -4.00
CA GLY A 309 7.56 7.39 -2.92
C GLY A 309 8.47 7.62 -1.69
N PRO A 310 9.41 6.73 -1.31
CA PRO A 310 10.20 6.93 -0.08
C PRO A 310 10.94 8.28 0.04
N PRO A 311 11.58 8.82 -1.01
CA PRO A 311 12.23 10.13 -0.96
C PRO A 311 11.29 11.32 -0.69
N GLU A 312 9.98 11.14 -0.74
CA GLU A 312 9.02 12.21 -0.47
C GLU A 312 8.84 12.47 1.03
N PHE A 313 9.20 11.50 1.89
CA PHE A 313 9.06 11.63 3.34
C PHE A 313 10.33 11.29 4.13
N VAL A 314 11.24 10.51 3.55
CA VAL A 314 12.58 10.24 4.11
C VAL A 314 13.55 11.31 3.62
N THR A 315 14.28 11.92 4.55
CA THR A 315 15.34 12.89 4.31
C THR A 315 16.71 12.24 4.49
N ASP A 316 17.45 12.09 3.39
CA ASP A 316 18.76 11.41 3.38
C ASP A 316 19.73 12.00 4.41
N GLY A 317 20.32 11.13 5.23
CA GLY A 317 21.26 11.49 6.29
C GLY A 317 20.62 12.13 7.53
N GLN A 318 19.30 12.30 7.58
CA GLN A 318 18.61 12.88 8.73
C GLN A 318 17.72 11.87 9.46
N ASP A 319 16.80 11.22 8.75
CA ASP A 319 15.84 10.25 9.32
C ASP A 319 15.90 8.88 8.60
N GLY A 320 16.84 8.73 7.68
CA GLY A 320 17.19 7.47 7.01
C GLY A 320 18.30 7.71 6.00
N LEU A 321 18.80 6.63 5.39
CA LEU A 321 19.67 6.70 4.22
C LEU A 321 18.89 6.31 2.96
N LEU A 322 19.07 7.07 1.89
CA LEU A 322 18.47 6.82 0.59
C LEU A 322 19.54 6.44 -0.43
N ARG A 323 19.50 5.20 -0.92
CA ARG A 323 20.42 4.72 -1.96
C ARG A 323 19.65 4.02 -3.07
N ASP A 324 20.21 4.04 -4.28
CA ASP A 324 19.65 3.24 -5.38
C ASP A 324 20.00 1.76 -5.13
N PRO A 325 19.01 0.85 -4.99
CA PRO A 325 19.31 -0.57 -4.79
C PRO A 325 19.98 -1.23 -5.99
N GLU A 326 19.93 -0.63 -7.19
CA GLU A 326 20.65 -1.13 -8.36
C GLU A 326 22.14 -0.73 -8.35
N ASP A 327 22.56 0.19 -7.46
CA ASP A 327 23.96 0.49 -7.18
C ASP A 327 24.44 -0.36 -5.98
N THR A 328 24.71 -1.64 -6.24
CA THR A 328 25.16 -2.59 -5.22
C THR A 328 26.33 -2.06 -4.38
N PRO A 329 27.40 -1.46 -4.96
CA PRO A 329 28.48 -0.88 -4.16
C PRO A 329 28.03 0.24 -3.21
N ALA A 330 27.17 1.16 -3.65
CA ALA A 330 26.67 2.23 -2.78
C ALA A 330 25.77 1.68 -1.67
N PHE A 331 24.93 0.70 -2.00
CA PHE A 331 24.03 0.07 -1.05
C PHE A 331 24.80 -0.73 0.01
N ALA A 332 25.83 -1.48 -0.39
CA ALA A 332 26.74 -2.21 0.50
C ALA A 332 27.50 -1.28 1.45
N ARG A 333 28.05 -0.16 0.94
CA ARG A 333 28.71 0.85 1.79
C ARG A 333 27.77 1.42 2.84
N ALA A 334 26.53 1.72 2.49
CA ALA A 334 25.55 2.22 3.45
C ALA A 334 25.24 1.20 4.56
N LEU A 335 25.20 -0.09 4.25
CA LEU A 335 25.08 -1.15 5.27
C LEU A 335 26.30 -1.14 6.21
N THR A 336 27.52 -1.10 5.66
CA THR A 336 28.74 -1.03 6.46
C THR A 336 28.77 0.21 7.36
N GLU A 337 28.44 1.39 6.83
CA GLU A 337 28.39 2.66 7.56
C GLU A 337 27.42 2.59 8.75
N LEU A 338 26.19 2.10 8.52
CA LEU A 338 25.17 1.99 9.57
C LEU A 338 25.54 0.98 10.66
N LEU A 339 26.29 -0.08 10.33
CA LEU A 339 26.75 -1.06 11.31
C LEU A 339 28.03 -0.63 12.06
N ALA A 340 28.84 0.24 11.46
CA ALA A 340 30.09 0.72 12.05
C ALA A 340 29.86 1.90 13.02
N ASP A 341 29.03 2.88 12.66
CA ASP A 341 28.73 4.05 13.50
C ASP A 341 27.37 3.92 14.18
N ARG A 342 27.37 3.29 15.36
CA ARG A 342 26.16 3.09 16.17
C ARG A 342 25.52 4.40 16.62
N GLU A 343 26.31 5.47 16.80
CA GLU A 343 25.78 6.75 17.27
C GLU A 343 25.05 7.47 16.13
N ALA A 344 25.64 7.50 14.93
CA ALA A 344 24.97 8.01 13.74
C ALA A 344 23.70 7.22 13.41
N ALA A 345 23.77 5.89 13.47
CA ALA A 345 22.63 5.01 13.27
C ALA A 345 21.50 5.32 14.28
N ALA A 346 21.83 5.46 15.57
CA ALA A 346 20.85 5.80 16.60
C ALA A 346 20.21 7.19 16.38
N ARG A 347 20.97 8.19 15.91
CA ARG A 347 20.42 9.51 15.56
C ARG A 347 19.42 9.42 14.41
N LEU A 348 19.75 8.68 13.34
CA LEU A 348 18.82 8.45 12.22
C LEU A 348 17.52 7.79 12.70
N ALA A 349 17.64 6.77 13.54
CA ALA A 349 16.50 6.03 14.09
C ALA A 349 15.60 6.92 14.96
N GLN A 350 16.18 7.73 15.85
CA GLN A 350 15.44 8.67 16.69
C GLN A 350 14.71 9.74 15.86
N ASN A 351 15.38 10.29 14.86
CA ASN A 351 14.79 11.28 13.96
C ASN A 351 13.64 10.67 13.16
N GLY A 352 13.82 9.47 12.61
CA GLY A 352 12.76 8.73 11.92
C GLY A 352 11.57 8.43 12.82
N HIS A 353 11.81 7.97 14.04
CA HIS A 353 10.75 7.73 15.02
C HIS A 353 9.93 9.00 15.32
N ALA A 354 10.58 10.16 15.45
CA ALA A 354 9.90 11.44 15.67
C ALA A 354 8.97 11.84 14.51
N ARG A 355 9.20 11.33 13.29
CA ARG A 355 8.36 11.62 12.11
C ARG A 355 7.01 10.91 12.16
N ILE A 356 6.88 9.81 12.88
CA ILE A 356 5.66 8.95 12.90
C ILE A 356 4.40 9.72 13.25
N ALA A 357 4.48 10.75 14.09
CA ALA A 357 3.33 11.56 14.47
C ALA A 357 2.59 12.17 13.26
N ALA A 358 3.28 12.36 12.13
CA ALA A 358 2.68 12.84 10.88
C ALA A 358 2.05 11.72 10.01
N PHE A 359 2.30 10.45 10.33
CA PHE A 359 1.92 9.28 9.55
C PHE A 359 1.02 8.33 10.35
N THR A 360 0.15 8.85 11.21
CA THR A 360 -0.81 8.02 11.94
C THR A 360 -2.05 7.72 11.11
N TRP A 361 -2.73 6.62 11.40
CA TRP A 361 -4.05 6.36 10.78
C TRP A 361 -5.07 7.47 11.07
N GLU A 362 -4.94 8.14 12.21
CA GLU A 362 -5.71 9.32 12.57
C GLU A 362 -5.46 10.48 11.59
N ALA A 363 -4.19 10.76 11.27
CA ALA A 363 -3.81 11.79 10.29
C ALA A 363 -4.34 11.45 8.89
N THR A 364 -4.21 10.19 8.44
CA THR A 364 -4.77 9.71 7.18
C THR A 364 -6.29 9.90 7.12
N ALA A 365 -7.02 9.53 8.19
CA ALA A 365 -8.46 9.70 8.26
C ALA A 365 -8.87 11.18 8.26
N SER A 366 -8.15 12.05 8.97
CA SER A 366 -8.34 13.51 8.91
C SER A 366 -8.19 14.06 7.49
N GLY A 367 -7.17 13.59 6.76
CA GLY A 367 -6.94 13.98 5.37
C GLY A 367 -8.14 13.64 4.48
N TYR A 368 -8.65 12.41 4.57
CA TYR A 368 -9.83 12.00 3.82
C TYR A 368 -11.10 12.73 4.26
N GLU A 369 -11.31 12.95 5.56
CA GLU A 369 -12.48 13.66 6.06
C GLU A 369 -12.54 15.10 5.54
N SER A 370 -11.39 15.78 5.45
CA SER A 370 -11.31 17.10 4.82
C SER A 370 -11.78 17.06 3.36
N ILE A 371 -11.38 16.04 2.61
CA ILE A 371 -11.78 15.86 1.22
C ILE A 371 -13.27 15.57 1.11
N TYR A 372 -13.82 14.72 1.99
CA TYR A 372 -15.26 14.44 2.01
C TYR A 372 -16.07 15.71 2.26
N ARG A 373 -15.65 16.55 3.22
CA ARG A 373 -16.29 17.84 3.47
C ARG A 373 -16.22 18.76 2.26
N ASP A 374 -15.09 18.80 1.54
CA ASP A 374 -14.94 19.63 0.34
C ASP A 374 -15.90 19.19 -0.78
N VAL A 375 -15.96 17.88 -1.06
CA VAL A 375 -16.76 17.36 -2.20
C VAL A 375 -18.26 17.27 -1.90
N SER A 376 -18.65 17.26 -0.63
CA SER A 376 -20.06 17.26 -0.20
C SER A 376 -20.67 18.66 -0.05
N ARG A 377 -19.88 19.74 -0.14
CA ARG A 377 -20.41 21.11 -0.16
C ARG A 377 -21.18 21.35 -1.47
N PRO A 378 -22.35 22.03 -1.43
CA PRO A 378 -22.98 22.51 -2.65
C PRO A 378 -22.01 23.42 -3.40
N PRO A 379 -21.98 23.42 -4.74
CA PRO A 379 -21.21 24.39 -5.48
C PRO A 379 -21.62 25.79 -5.01
N VAL A 380 -20.66 26.58 -4.53
CA VAL A 380 -20.89 28.00 -4.26
C VAL A 380 -21.35 28.60 -5.58
N ALA A 381 -22.60 29.07 -5.63
CA ALA A 381 -23.10 29.76 -6.81
C ALA A 381 -22.14 30.91 -7.08
N ALA A 382 -21.40 30.82 -8.19
CA ALA A 382 -20.57 31.92 -8.65
C ALA A 382 -21.50 33.15 -8.70
N ALA A 383 -21.24 34.12 -7.83
CA ALA A 383 -21.91 35.40 -7.88
C ALA A 383 -21.67 35.94 -9.30
N ARG A 384 -22.73 35.91 -10.11
CA ARG A 384 -22.73 36.58 -11.42
C ARG A 384 -22.56 38.06 -11.10
N ALA A 385 -21.34 38.56 -11.29
CA ALA A 385 -21.04 39.98 -11.38
C ALA A 385 -21.50 40.50 -12.75
#